data_AF-A0A6L5XHH1-F1
#
_entry.id   AF-A0A6L5XHH1-F1
#
_cell.length_a   1.000
_cell.length_b   1.000
_cell.length_c   1.000
_cell.angle_alpha   90.00
_cell.angle_beta   90.00
_cell.angle_gamma   90.00
#
_symmetry.space_group_name_H-M   'P 1'
#
loop_
_entity.id
_entity.type
_entity.pdbx_description
1 polymer ?
#
loop_
_entity_poly.entity_id
_entity_poly.type
_entity_poly.pdbx_seq_one_letter_code
_entity_poly.pdbx_strand_id
1 'polypeptide(L)'
;MLAQALWPDAVQPLGLWHTTYENCWQAFVAGNHVAYGTQMPEFPSVPELGAGIQTYLLGFDVMEFFRKISTLVPVTSLQYGLNVILEESFEDTASVFPEEREFLFSSLKILSTEDIFAQYSPDSPLFEKPIFSIPASSYHFIAHIFADTIMVDRNVAIRYLRYYPLRREVKGITRALVEAVLRTASPESSVADKAVAVPLCERAPHDGKFVFRIPRAFWEGRPDAAVRDAMKEKYPLSVIAYVLLYWCGPQKSETSHKTPQGRKTHVGRLLAGKEYRDDKSYRNLMYMLLKEADAYSIVKE
;
A
#
# COMPACT_ATOMS: atom_id res chain seq x y z
N MET A 1 7.89 -6.80 -7.28
CA MET A 1 6.97 -7.52 -8.18
C MET A 1 5.54 -7.00 -8.10
N LEU A 2 4.84 -7.07 -6.96
CA LEU A 2 3.44 -6.61 -6.89
C LEU A 2 3.28 -5.10 -7.13
N ALA A 3 4.10 -4.26 -6.49
CA ALA A 3 4.05 -2.81 -6.68
C ALA A 3 4.24 -2.41 -8.15
N GLN A 4 5.16 -3.09 -8.85
CA GLN A 4 5.45 -2.85 -10.27
C GLN A 4 4.39 -3.42 -11.21
N ALA A 5 3.59 -4.40 -10.77
CA ALA A 5 2.45 -4.90 -11.53
C ALA A 5 1.20 -4.04 -11.31
N LEU A 6 1.00 -3.53 -10.09
CA LEU A 6 -0.06 -2.58 -9.76
C LEU A 6 0.21 -1.20 -10.36
N TRP A 7 1.48 -0.86 -10.53
CA TRP A 7 1.94 0.44 -11.01
C TRP A 7 3.06 0.21 -12.06
N PRO A 8 2.70 -0.13 -13.31
CA PRO A 8 3.66 -0.53 -14.34
C PRO A 8 4.58 0.61 -14.79
N ASP A 9 4.10 1.85 -14.77
CA ASP A 9 4.85 3.01 -15.27
C ASP A 9 5.81 3.62 -14.24
N ALA A 10 5.89 3.03 -13.04
CA ALA A 10 6.83 3.36 -11.96
C ALA A 10 6.95 4.85 -11.56
N VAL A 11 6.03 5.74 -11.98
CA VAL A 11 5.91 7.11 -11.47
C VAL A 11 5.49 7.07 -9.99
N GLN A 12 6.38 6.62 -9.12
CA GLN A 12 6.28 6.93 -7.70
C GLN A 12 6.15 8.45 -7.61
N PRO A 13 5.23 8.99 -6.79
CA PRO A 13 5.12 10.43 -6.63
C PRO A 13 6.50 11.05 -6.39
N LEU A 14 7.33 10.42 -5.57
CA LEU A 14 8.71 10.86 -5.35
C LEU A 14 9.61 10.81 -6.61
N GLY A 15 9.44 9.83 -7.49
CA GLY A 15 10.16 9.72 -8.76
C GLY A 15 9.79 10.81 -9.76
N LEU A 16 8.51 11.21 -9.81
CA LEU A 16 8.07 12.37 -10.60
C LEU A 16 8.73 13.66 -10.07
N TRP A 17 8.65 13.86 -8.75
CA TRP A 17 9.28 15.00 -8.09
C TRP A 17 10.80 15.02 -8.30
N HIS A 18 11.46 13.87 -8.28
CA HIS A 18 12.91 13.75 -8.53
C HIS A 18 13.25 14.10 -9.98
N THR A 19 12.52 13.54 -10.94
CA THR A 19 12.72 13.81 -12.37
C THR A 19 12.51 15.28 -12.69
N THR A 20 11.48 15.91 -12.10
CA THR A 20 11.25 17.36 -12.22
C THR A 20 12.38 18.15 -11.59
N TYR A 21 12.88 17.74 -10.42
CA TYR A 21 14.03 18.40 -9.81
C TYR A 21 15.25 18.37 -10.72
N GLU A 22 15.62 17.21 -11.27
CA GLU A 22 16.76 17.06 -12.18
C GLU A 22 16.60 17.92 -13.44
N ASN A 23 15.42 17.91 -14.04
CA ASN A 23 15.18 18.58 -15.33
C ASN A 23 14.94 20.08 -15.20
N CYS A 24 14.32 20.55 -14.12
CA CYS A 24 13.84 21.93 -14.00
C CYS A 24 14.63 22.77 -13.00
N TRP A 25 15.20 22.18 -11.95
CA TRP A 25 15.67 22.94 -10.77
C TRP A 25 17.14 22.69 -10.40
N GLN A 26 17.66 21.49 -10.63
CA GLN A 26 18.99 21.06 -10.17
C GLN A 26 20.12 21.98 -10.67
N ALA A 27 20.08 22.40 -11.93
CA ALA A 27 21.09 23.28 -12.51
C ALA A 27 21.22 24.63 -11.75
N PHE A 28 20.09 25.19 -11.30
CA PHE A 28 20.07 26.45 -10.54
C PHE A 28 20.59 26.24 -9.11
N VAL A 29 20.21 25.13 -8.48
CA VAL A 29 20.67 24.78 -7.13
C VAL A 29 22.18 24.55 -7.13
N ALA A 30 22.69 23.78 -8.09
CA ALA A 30 24.12 23.53 -8.27
C ALA A 30 24.89 24.83 -8.59
N GLY A 31 24.34 25.68 -9.46
CA GLY A 31 24.94 26.99 -9.79
C GLY A 31 25.08 27.89 -8.56
N ASN A 32 24.06 27.97 -7.72
CA ASN A 32 24.11 28.74 -6.47
C ASN A 32 25.10 28.15 -5.45
N HIS A 33 25.16 26.83 -5.33
CA HIS A 33 26.14 26.17 -4.46
C HIS A 33 27.58 26.54 -4.86
N VAL A 34 27.89 26.51 -6.16
CA VAL A 34 29.21 26.87 -6.69
C VAL A 34 29.49 28.37 -6.51
N ALA A 35 28.51 29.24 -6.76
CA ALA A 35 28.70 30.68 -6.72
C ALA A 35 28.82 31.25 -5.29
N TYR A 36 28.07 30.69 -4.35
CA TYR A 36 27.88 31.27 -3.01
C TYR A 36 28.21 30.31 -1.86
N GLY A 37 28.61 29.06 -2.14
CA GLY A 37 28.96 28.06 -1.13
C GLY A 37 27.78 27.60 -0.26
N THR A 38 26.54 27.80 -0.72
CA THR A 38 25.32 27.46 0.02
C THR A 38 25.18 25.94 0.19
N GLN A 39 24.64 25.45 1.31
CA GLN A 39 24.46 24.00 1.49
C GLN A 39 23.50 23.44 0.42
N MET A 40 23.90 22.36 -0.25
CA MET A 40 23.05 21.70 -1.24
C MET A 40 21.88 21.01 -0.54
N PRO A 41 20.62 21.34 -0.88
CA PRO A 41 19.46 20.68 -0.29
C PRO A 41 19.43 19.21 -0.68
N GLU A 42 19.30 18.33 0.30
CA GLU A 42 19.13 16.89 0.07
C GLU A 42 17.70 16.61 -0.40
N PHE A 43 17.58 15.85 -1.49
CA PHE A 43 16.28 15.42 -1.99
C PHE A 43 15.70 14.32 -1.09
N PRO A 44 14.39 14.36 -0.74
CA PRO A 44 13.79 13.36 0.15
C PRO A 44 13.94 11.94 -0.39
N SER A 45 14.20 10.97 0.49
CA SER A 45 14.39 9.56 0.13
C SER A 45 13.42 8.65 0.85
N VAL A 46 12.98 7.57 0.20
CA VAL A 46 12.09 6.57 0.82
C VAL A 46 12.89 5.66 1.78
N PRO A 47 12.38 5.37 3.00
CA PRO A 47 12.98 4.37 3.90
C PRO A 47 13.05 2.98 3.25
N GLU A 48 14.01 2.15 3.69
CA GLU A 48 14.14 0.77 3.20
C GLU A 48 12.82 -0.01 3.31
N LEU A 49 12.60 -0.93 2.36
CA LEU A 49 11.34 -1.62 2.04
C LEU A 49 10.69 -2.43 3.19
N GLY A 50 11.24 -2.41 4.41
CA GLY A 50 10.74 -3.10 5.59
C GLY A 50 10.03 -2.24 6.64
N ALA A 51 10.19 -0.90 6.62
CA ALA A 51 9.66 -0.02 7.68
C ALA A 51 8.22 0.48 7.43
N GLY A 52 7.68 0.25 6.23
CA GLY A 52 6.45 0.89 5.77
C GLY A 52 6.70 2.35 5.35
N ILE A 53 6.02 2.80 4.29
CA ILE A 53 6.14 4.16 3.78
C ILE A 53 5.01 4.98 4.39
N GLN A 54 5.34 5.99 5.18
CA GLN A 54 4.37 6.99 5.67
C GLN A 54 4.29 8.11 4.62
N THR A 55 3.38 7.96 3.65
CA THR A 55 3.21 8.91 2.52
C THR A 55 2.96 10.33 2.99
N TYR A 56 2.19 10.49 4.07
CA TYR A 56 1.93 11.77 4.70
C TYR A 56 3.22 12.49 5.12
N LEU A 57 4.12 11.81 5.85
CA LEU A 57 5.38 12.41 6.29
C LEU A 57 6.29 12.74 5.10
N LEU A 58 6.34 11.87 4.10
CA LEU A 58 7.11 12.10 2.89
C LEU A 58 6.62 13.33 2.11
N GLY A 59 5.31 13.61 2.13
CA GLY A 59 4.74 14.84 1.58
C GLY A 59 5.27 16.10 2.27
N PHE A 60 5.46 16.07 3.61
CA PHE A 60 6.09 17.18 4.34
C PHE A 60 7.57 17.33 4.00
N ASP A 61 8.30 16.23 3.83
CA ASP A 61 9.71 16.29 3.42
C ASP A 61 9.86 16.94 2.04
N VAL A 62 8.97 16.61 1.10
CA VAL A 62 8.90 17.23 -0.23
C VAL A 62 8.54 18.71 -0.15
N MET A 63 7.57 19.08 0.69
CA MET A 63 7.23 20.48 0.94
C MET A 63 8.41 21.26 1.51
N GLU A 64 9.12 20.71 2.50
CA GLU A 64 10.26 21.36 3.11
C GLU A 64 11.42 21.51 2.12
N PHE A 65 11.66 20.49 1.29
CA PHE A 65 12.61 20.54 0.20
C PHE A 65 12.26 21.65 -0.80
N PHE A 66 11.00 21.72 -1.26
CA PHE A 66 10.54 22.75 -2.18
C PHE A 66 10.74 24.16 -1.59
N ARG A 67 10.43 24.35 -0.31
CA ARG A 67 10.66 25.60 0.41
C ARG A 67 12.14 26.00 0.42
N LYS A 68 13.06 25.05 0.58
CA LYS A 68 14.51 25.32 0.54
C LYS A 68 14.94 25.78 -0.84
N ILE A 69 14.58 25.03 -1.89
CA ILE A 69 14.98 25.38 -3.26
C ILE A 69 14.27 26.64 -3.79
N SER A 70 13.13 27.05 -3.22
CA SER A 70 12.43 28.26 -3.67
C SER A 70 13.22 29.55 -3.44
N THR A 71 14.24 29.51 -2.58
CA THR A 71 15.17 30.62 -2.35
C THR A 71 16.36 30.64 -3.31
N LEU A 72 16.56 29.55 -4.06
CA LEU A 72 17.73 29.35 -4.93
C LEU A 72 17.35 29.35 -6.42
N VAL A 73 16.14 28.90 -6.73
CA VAL A 73 15.67 28.68 -8.10
C VAL A 73 14.80 29.88 -8.54
N PRO A 74 14.94 30.36 -9.79
CA PRO A 74 14.06 31.40 -10.32
C PRO A 74 12.58 31.01 -10.25
N VAL A 75 11.73 31.99 -9.92
CA VAL A 75 10.28 31.80 -9.75
C VAL A 75 9.62 31.19 -10.99
N THR A 76 10.06 31.58 -12.18
CA THR A 76 9.56 31.03 -13.46
C THR A 76 9.86 29.55 -13.61
N SER A 77 11.07 29.11 -13.24
CA SER A 77 11.49 27.71 -13.27
C SER A 77 10.79 26.88 -12.19
N LEU A 78 10.57 27.44 -10.99
CA LEU A 78 9.77 26.81 -9.93
C LEU A 78 8.34 26.56 -10.39
N GLN A 79 7.71 27.59 -10.98
CA GLN A 79 6.33 27.51 -11.47
C GLN A 79 6.20 26.50 -12.61
N TYR A 80 7.16 26.51 -13.55
CA TYR A 80 7.19 25.53 -14.64
C TYR A 80 7.30 24.09 -14.11
N GLY A 81 8.26 23.81 -13.23
CA GLY A 81 8.43 22.46 -12.67
C GLY A 81 7.21 22.00 -11.88
N LEU A 82 6.57 22.89 -11.11
CA LEU A 82 5.34 22.54 -10.39
C LEU A 82 4.20 22.23 -11.37
N ASN A 83 4.08 22.97 -12.47
CA ASN A 83 3.07 22.68 -13.49
C ASN A 83 3.30 21.32 -14.16
N VAL A 84 4.56 20.94 -14.46
CA VAL A 84 4.89 19.60 -14.97
C VAL A 84 4.41 18.51 -14.00
N ILE A 85 4.66 18.69 -12.71
CA ILE A 85 4.19 17.73 -11.70
C ILE A 85 2.65 17.63 -11.70
N LEU A 86 1.96 18.75 -11.81
CA LEU A 86 0.50 18.78 -11.80
C LEU A 86 -0.11 18.18 -13.06
N GLU A 87 0.44 18.47 -14.24
CA GLU A 87 0.01 17.90 -15.52
C GLU A 87 0.15 16.38 -15.56
N GLU A 88 1.22 15.85 -14.96
CA GLU A 88 1.45 14.40 -14.87
C GLU A 88 0.64 13.74 -13.74
N SER A 89 0.14 14.50 -12.77
CA SER A 89 -0.55 13.96 -11.59
C SER A 89 -2.08 14.11 -11.62
N PHE A 90 -2.62 15.09 -12.36
CA PHE A 90 -4.03 15.45 -12.32
C PHE A 90 -4.59 15.71 -13.73
N GLU A 91 -5.80 15.22 -13.99
CA GLU A 91 -6.51 15.47 -15.26
C GLU A 91 -6.90 16.96 -15.43
N ASP A 92 -7.30 17.62 -14.34
CA ASP A 92 -7.64 19.05 -14.32
C ASP A 92 -6.64 19.80 -13.43
N THR A 93 -5.57 20.29 -14.04
CA THR A 93 -4.51 21.02 -13.33
C THR A 93 -4.95 22.39 -12.82
N ALA A 94 -5.99 22.98 -13.41
CA ALA A 94 -6.44 24.32 -13.06
C ALA A 94 -7.17 24.34 -11.71
N SER A 95 -7.90 23.26 -11.37
CA SER A 95 -8.62 23.17 -10.09
C SER A 95 -7.76 22.78 -8.89
N VAL A 96 -6.51 22.37 -9.08
CA VAL A 96 -5.62 21.95 -7.97
C VAL A 96 -5.09 23.18 -7.23
N PHE A 97 -5.62 23.49 -6.04
CA PHE A 97 -5.15 24.57 -5.16
C PHE A 97 -4.86 25.91 -5.89
N PRO A 98 -5.83 26.47 -6.66
CA PRO A 98 -5.57 27.64 -7.50
C PRO A 98 -5.18 28.87 -6.68
N GLU A 99 -5.87 29.11 -5.56
CA GLU A 99 -5.64 30.26 -4.69
C GLU A 99 -4.28 30.18 -3.99
N GLU A 100 -3.93 29.01 -3.46
CA GLU A 100 -2.67 28.80 -2.77
C GLU A 100 -1.46 28.88 -3.72
N ARG A 101 -1.60 28.36 -4.94
CA ARG A 101 -0.58 28.50 -5.99
C ARG A 101 -0.38 29.97 -6.37
N GLU A 102 -1.48 30.67 -6.65
CA GLU A 102 -1.41 32.09 -7.02
C GLU A 102 -0.76 32.92 -5.91
N PHE A 103 -1.17 32.69 -4.66
CA PHE A 103 -0.58 33.35 -3.49
C PHE A 103 0.93 33.08 -3.39
N LEU A 104 1.34 31.81 -3.48
CA LEU A 104 2.74 31.41 -3.33
C LEU A 104 3.61 32.06 -4.42
N PHE A 105 3.25 31.92 -5.69
CA PHE A 105 4.07 32.44 -6.78
C PHE A 105 4.04 33.96 -6.89
N SER A 106 2.93 34.61 -6.54
CA SER A 106 2.87 36.07 -6.44
C SER A 106 3.81 36.57 -5.35
N SER A 107 3.82 35.91 -4.19
CA SER A 107 4.70 36.24 -3.07
C SER A 107 6.18 36.01 -3.40
N LEU A 108 6.52 34.89 -4.04
CA LEU A 108 7.87 34.60 -4.51
C LEU A 108 8.35 35.62 -5.54
N LYS A 109 7.47 36.04 -6.45
CA LYS A 109 7.79 37.04 -7.46
C LYS A 109 8.12 38.38 -6.83
N ILE A 110 7.27 38.86 -5.92
CA ILE A 110 7.50 40.08 -5.13
C ILE A 110 8.88 40.03 -4.45
N LEU A 111 9.14 38.94 -3.72
CA LEU A 111 10.42 38.68 -3.05
C LEU A 111 11.64 38.68 -3.98
N SER A 112 11.48 38.21 -5.21
CA SER A 112 12.58 38.17 -6.18
C SER A 112 12.90 39.53 -6.82
N THR A 113 11.93 40.46 -6.80
CA THR A 113 12.05 41.77 -7.45
C THR A 113 12.35 42.92 -6.50
N GLU A 114 11.99 42.80 -5.23
CA GLU A 114 12.16 43.88 -4.27
C GLU A 114 13.54 43.86 -3.62
N ASP A 115 14.12 45.05 -3.49
CA ASP A 115 15.34 45.24 -2.72
C ASP A 115 15.02 45.09 -1.22
N ILE A 116 15.50 44.00 -0.64
CA ILE A 116 15.31 43.65 0.78
C ILE A 116 15.87 44.75 1.69
N PHE A 117 16.82 45.56 1.23
CA PHE A 117 17.33 46.70 1.99
C PHE A 117 16.41 47.93 1.92
N ALA A 118 15.63 48.08 0.85
CA ALA A 118 14.66 49.16 0.70
C ALA A 118 13.49 49.04 1.69
N GLN A 119 13.23 47.86 2.27
CA GLN A 119 12.19 47.67 3.29
C GLN A 119 12.51 48.35 4.63
N TYR A 120 13.79 48.54 4.94
CA TYR A 120 14.25 49.22 6.16
C TYR A 120 14.35 50.74 5.98
N SER A 121 14.06 51.25 4.77
CA SER A 121 14.00 52.68 4.53
C SER A 121 12.74 53.25 5.21
N PRO A 122 12.87 54.29 6.07
CA PRO A 122 11.73 54.94 6.72
C PRO A 122 10.69 55.50 5.74
N ASP A 123 11.11 55.80 4.51
CA ASP A 123 10.26 56.36 3.45
C ASP A 123 9.61 55.27 2.57
N SER A 124 9.88 53.99 2.85
CA SER A 124 9.35 52.88 2.08
C SER A 124 7.91 52.58 2.48
N PRO A 125 6.98 52.45 1.52
CA PRO A 125 5.60 52.00 1.79
C PRO A 125 5.53 50.56 2.33
N LEU A 126 6.68 49.90 2.44
CA LEU A 126 6.87 48.53 2.93
C LEU A 126 7.42 48.49 4.37
N PHE A 127 7.83 49.63 4.93
CA PHE A 127 8.39 49.73 6.28
C PHE A 127 7.41 49.26 7.38
N GLU A 128 6.10 49.50 7.18
CA GLU A 128 5.05 49.03 8.09
C GLU A 128 4.53 47.62 7.75
N LYS A 129 4.95 47.03 6.61
CA LYS A 129 4.54 45.66 6.25
C LYS A 129 5.47 44.65 6.92
N PRO A 130 4.91 43.56 7.50
CA PRO A 130 5.73 42.53 8.11
C PRO A 130 6.70 41.94 7.07
N ILE A 131 7.95 41.71 7.53
CA ILE A 131 9.10 41.16 6.80
C ILE A 131 8.63 40.28 5.64
N PHE A 132 9.07 40.60 4.42
CA PHE A 132 8.82 39.77 3.24
C PHE A 132 9.37 38.36 3.50
N SER A 133 8.49 37.50 4.00
CA SER A 133 8.77 36.13 4.34
C SER A 133 7.50 35.39 4.01
N ILE A 134 7.64 34.33 3.24
CA ILE A 134 6.50 33.50 2.91
C ILE A 134 6.22 32.62 4.13
N PRO A 135 5.01 32.68 4.72
CA PRO A 135 4.65 31.79 5.81
C PRO A 135 4.84 30.32 5.40
N ALA A 136 5.29 29.48 6.33
CA ALA A 136 5.45 28.04 6.05
C ALA A 136 4.14 27.40 5.57
N SER A 137 3.00 27.89 6.05
CA SER A 137 1.67 27.45 5.63
C SER A 137 1.39 27.67 4.14
N SER A 138 2.03 28.64 3.50
CA SER A 138 1.85 28.91 2.06
C SER A 138 2.42 27.82 1.16
N TYR A 139 3.28 26.94 1.71
CA TYR A 139 3.80 25.76 1.01
C TYR A 139 2.97 24.50 1.31
N HIS A 140 2.06 24.54 2.29
CA HIS A 140 1.41 23.33 2.83
C HIS A 140 0.62 22.53 1.78
N PHE A 141 0.06 23.21 0.77
CA PHE A 141 -0.64 22.53 -0.32
C PHE A 141 0.27 21.57 -1.11
N ILE A 142 1.59 21.80 -1.12
CA ILE A 142 2.57 20.91 -1.77
C ILE A 142 2.59 19.53 -1.13
N ALA A 143 2.48 19.45 0.20
CA ALA A 143 2.39 18.16 0.89
C ALA A 143 1.13 17.37 0.49
N HIS A 144 0.09 18.06 0.00
CA HIS A 144 -1.15 17.46 -0.51
C HIS A 144 -1.14 17.18 -2.02
N ILE A 145 -0.18 17.74 -2.77
CA ILE A 145 0.10 17.33 -4.16
C ILE A 145 0.73 15.94 -4.18
N PHE A 146 1.51 15.61 -3.16
CA PHE A 146 2.06 14.27 -2.99
C PHE A 146 0.89 13.29 -2.73
N ALA A 147 0.59 12.47 -3.74
CA ALA A 147 -0.63 11.68 -3.71
C ALA A 147 -0.59 10.62 -2.59
N ASP A 148 -1.55 10.71 -1.66
CA ASP A 148 -1.93 9.59 -0.78
C ASP A 148 -2.64 8.46 -1.55
N THR A 149 -2.95 8.69 -2.83
CA THR A 149 -3.62 7.76 -3.72
C THR A 149 -2.75 7.42 -4.89
N ILE A 150 -2.36 6.15 -4.97
CA ILE A 150 -1.72 5.62 -6.14
C ILE A 150 -2.76 5.23 -7.23
N MET A 151 -2.74 5.87 -8.40
CA MET A 151 -3.27 5.35 -9.67
C MET A 151 -2.68 3.99 -10.05
N VAL A 152 -3.37 2.92 -9.67
CA VAL A 152 -2.97 1.55 -10.02
C VAL A 152 -3.68 1.06 -11.28
N ASP A 153 -3.07 0.12 -11.99
CA ASP A 153 -3.75 -0.65 -13.04
C ASP A 153 -5.00 -1.28 -12.44
N ARG A 154 -6.15 -0.86 -12.96
CA ARG A 154 -7.47 -1.24 -12.46
C ARG A 154 -7.66 -2.76 -12.44
N ASN A 155 -7.23 -3.45 -13.49
CA ASN A 155 -7.46 -4.89 -13.63
C ASN A 155 -6.53 -5.68 -12.71
N VAL A 156 -5.26 -5.27 -12.59
CA VAL A 156 -4.30 -5.89 -11.67
C VAL A 156 -4.71 -5.64 -10.21
N ALA A 157 -5.18 -4.44 -9.88
CA ALA A 157 -5.70 -4.12 -8.55
C ALA A 157 -6.92 -4.97 -8.18
N ILE A 158 -7.89 -5.12 -9.10
CA ILE A 158 -9.04 -6.00 -8.91
C ILE A 158 -8.60 -7.46 -8.69
N ARG A 159 -7.63 -7.96 -9.48
CA ARG A 159 -7.09 -9.32 -9.32
C ARG A 159 -6.39 -9.50 -7.97
N TYR A 160 -5.64 -8.51 -7.53
CA TYR A 160 -4.97 -8.55 -6.23
C TYR A 160 -5.97 -8.54 -5.07
N LEU A 161 -7.00 -7.69 -5.16
CA LEU A 161 -8.06 -7.55 -4.17
C LEU A 161 -9.18 -8.59 -4.29
N ARG A 162 -8.98 -9.68 -5.04
CA ARG A 162 -10.02 -10.70 -5.33
C ARG A 162 -10.73 -11.29 -4.11
N TYR A 163 -10.11 -11.22 -2.93
CA TYR A 163 -10.66 -11.73 -1.67
C TYR A 163 -11.46 -10.69 -0.87
N TYR A 164 -11.49 -9.43 -1.33
CA TYR A 164 -12.25 -8.36 -0.71
C TYR A 164 -13.56 -8.15 -1.48
N PRO A 165 -14.73 -8.31 -0.83
CA PRO A 165 -16.01 -8.17 -1.50
C PRO A 165 -16.28 -6.70 -1.86
N LEU A 166 -16.67 -6.46 -3.11
CA LEU A 166 -17.14 -5.15 -3.57
C LEU A 166 -18.46 -4.83 -2.84
N ARG A 167 -18.41 -3.92 -1.86
CA ARG A 167 -19.59 -3.53 -1.06
C ARG A 167 -20.49 -2.53 -1.78
N ARG A 168 -19.91 -1.66 -2.62
CA ARG A 168 -20.60 -0.59 -3.35
C ARG A 168 -19.86 -0.29 -4.64
N GLU A 169 -20.61 -0.06 -5.71
CA GLU A 169 -20.04 0.39 -6.99
C GLU A 169 -19.70 1.88 -6.89
N VAL A 170 -18.46 2.23 -7.19
CA VAL A 170 -17.93 3.60 -7.09
C VAL A 170 -16.91 3.80 -8.21
N LYS A 171 -16.84 5.01 -8.79
CA LYS A 171 -15.83 5.38 -9.81
C LYS A 171 -15.76 4.40 -11.00
N GLY A 172 -16.92 3.90 -11.46
CA GLY A 172 -16.99 2.97 -12.60
C GLY A 172 -16.52 1.54 -12.32
N ILE A 173 -16.15 1.20 -11.08
CA ILE A 173 -15.89 -0.18 -10.67
C ILE A 173 -17.24 -0.87 -10.38
N THR A 174 -17.82 -1.47 -11.42
CA THR A 174 -19.08 -2.21 -11.33
C THR A 174 -18.84 -3.68 -10.97
N ARG A 175 -19.86 -4.34 -10.44
CA ARG A 175 -19.80 -5.78 -10.13
C ARG A 175 -19.55 -6.61 -11.39
N ALA A 176 -20.16 -6.22 -12.52
CA ALA A 176 -19.93 -6.84 -13.82
C ALA A 176 -18.46 -6.72 -14.28
N LEU A 177 -17.83 -5.56 -14.09
CA LEU A 177 -16.41 -5.36 -14.39
C LEU A 177 -15.53 -6.25 -13.50
N VAL A 178 -15.78 -6.26 -12.19
CA VAL A 178 -15.01 -7.08 -11.25
C VAL A 178 -15.11 -8.56 -11.60
N GLU A 179 -16.32 -9.05 -11.86
CA GLU A 179 -16.54 -10.44 -12.27
C GLU A 179 -15.86 -10.77 -13.60
N ALA A 180 -15.93 -9.88 -14.60
CA ALA A 180 -15.25 -10.08 -15.89
C ALA A 180 -13.73 -10.16 -15.72
N VAL A 181 -13.13 -9.24 -14.95
CA VAL A 181 -11.69 -9.22 -14.68
C VAL A 181 -11.24 -10.48 -13.92
N LEU A 182 -12.02 -10.92 -12.92
CA LEU A 182 -11.70 -12.14 -12.17
C LEU A 182 -11.89 -13.41 -13.00
N ARG A 183 -12.87 -13.44 -13.92
CA ARG A 183 -13.06 -14.56 -14.87
C ARG A 183 -11.91 -14.68 -15.87
N THR A 184 -11.37 -13.56 -16.36
CA THR A 184 -10.16 -13.59 -17.23
C THR A 184 -8.89 -14.06 -16.49
N ALA A 185 -8.93 -14.17 -15.16
CA ALA A 185 -7.76 -14.41 -14.32
C ALA A 185 -7.64 -15.85 -13.77
N SER A 186 -8.46 -16.82 -14.20
CA SER A 186 -8.37 -18.21 -13.71
C SER A 186 -8.87 -19.25 -14.73
N PRO A 187 -8.16 -20.38 -14.94
CA PRO A 187 -6.76 -20.50 -15.33
C PRO A 187 -6.60 -21.45 -16.53
N GLU A 188 -5.93 -21.05 -17.60
CA GLU A 188 -5.39 -22.01 -18.56
C GLU A 188 -3.96 -21.63 -18.96
N SER A 189 -2.99 -22.29 -18.34
CA SER A 189 -1.94 -22.92 -19.14
C SER A 189 -2.34 -24.37 -19.37
N SER A 190 -3.35 -24.56 -20.22
CA SER A 190 -3.64 -25.81 -20.89
C SER A 190 -2.62 -25.99 -22.03
N VAL A 191 -1.35 -26.17 -21.67
CA VAL A 191 -0.43 -26.89 -22.56
C VAL A 191 -0.44 -28.31 -22.02
N ALA A 192 -1.17 -29.17 -22.72
CA ALA A 192 -0.99 -30.59 -22.58
C ALA A 192 0.48 -30.90 -22.87
N ASP A 193 1.24 -31.17 -21.82
CA ASP A 193 2.40 -32.02 -21.94
C ASP A 193 2.39 -33.07 -20.84
N LYS A 194 2.48 -34.31 -21.28
CA LYS A 194 2.52 -35.49 -20.43
C LYS A 194 3.80 -35.45 -19.60
N ALA A 195 3.71 -35.29 -18.28
CA ALA A 195 4.64 -35.93 -17.34
C ALA A 195 4.23 -35.73 -15.87
N VAL A 196 3.81 -36.83 -15.26
CA VAL A 196 3.90 -37.16 -13.82
C VAL A 196 3.12 -36.25 -12.86
N ALA A 197 1.95 -36.74 -12.46
CA ALA A 197 1.37 -36.43 -11.16
C ALA A 197 2.39 -36.70 -10.05
N VAL A 198 3.00 -35.64 -9.52
CA VAL A 198 3.76 -35.73 -8.26
C VAL A 198 2.74 -35.56 -7.12
N PRO A 199 2.60 -36.55 -6.23
CA PRO A 199 1.56 -36.53 -5.21
C PRO A 199 1.95 -35.53 -4.11
N LEU A 200 1.05 -34.62 -3.75
CA LEU A 200 1.16 -33.71 -2.58
C LEU A 200 1.08 -34.46 -1.23
N CYS A 201 1.31 -35.77 -1.27
CA CYS A 201 1.13 -36.72 -0.20
C CYS A 201 2.31 -37.68 -0.30
N GLU A 202 3.40 -37.33 0.36
CA GLU A 202 4.57 -38.19 0.45
C GLU A 202 4.38 -39.13 1.65
N ARG A 203 4.58 -40.43 1.44
CA ARG A 203 4.67 -41.39 2.54
C ARG A 203 6.03 -41.18 3.20
N ALA A 204 6.05 -40.84 4.48
CA ALA A 204 7.29 -40.63 5.21
C ALA A 204 8.16 -41.92 5.16
N PRO A 205 9.48 -41.80 4.89
CA PRO A 205 10.35 -42.97 4.67
C PRO A 205 10.55 -43.87 5.90
N HIS A 206 10.16 -43.42 7.10
CA HIS A 206 10.44 -44.16 8.35
C HIS A 206 9.21 -44.54 9.17
N ASP A 207 8.02 -43.96 8.91
CA ASP A 207 6.86 -44.09 9.81
C ASP A 207 5.54 -44.40 9.08
N GLY A 208 5.54 -44.48 7.74
CA GLY A 208 4.36 -44.84 6.93
C GLY A 208 3.21 -43.81 6.93
N LYS A 209 3.28 -42.77 7.76
CA LYS A 209 2.31 -41.67 7.82
C LYS A 209 2.36 -40.80 6.58
N PHE A 210 1.19 -40.31 6.17
CA PHE A 210 1.06 -39.35 5.07
C PHE A 210 1.52 -37.96 5.54
N VAL A 211 2.44 -37.35 4.80
CA VAL A 211 2.97 -36.01 5.08
C VAL A 211 2.19 -34.99 4.26
N PHE A 212 1.58 -34.03 4.95
CA PHE A 212 0.93 -32.86 4.36
C PHE A 212 1.78 -31.62 4.63
N ARG A 213 2.31 -31.02 3.57
CA ARG A 213 3.01 -29.75 3.61
C ARG A 213 2.02 -28.64 3.28
N ILE A 214 1.90 -27.66 4.16
CA ILE A 214 0.86 -26.64 4.06
C ILE A 214 1.52 -25.25 3.98
N PRO A 215 1.48 -24.62 2.80
CA PRO A 215 2.04 -23.29 2.61
C PRO A 215 1.40 -22.26 3.53
N ARG A 216 2.21 -21.37 4.13
CA ARG A 216 1.75 -20.25 4.99
C ARG A 216 0.66 -19.40 4.35
N ALA A 217 0.71 -19.24 3.03
CA ALA A 217 -0.26 -18.47 2.26
C ALA A 217 -1.72 -18.94 2.45
N PHE A 218 -1.96 -20.20 2.85
CA PHE A 218 -3.29 -20.75 3.09
C PHE A 218 -3.91 -20.32 4.42
N TRP A 219 -3.12 -19.99 5.44
CA TRP A 219 -3.61 -19.90 6.82
C TRP A 219 -3.11 -18.69 7.61
N GLU A 220 -1.93 -18.15 7.31
CA GLU A 220 -1.33 -17.06 8.09
C GLU A 220 -2.14 -15.75 7.92
N GLY A 221 -2.60 -15.18 9.04
CA GLY A 221 -3.34 -13.92 9.09
C GLY A 221 -4.75 -13.94 8.46
N ARG A 222 -5.26 -15.10 8.05
CA ARG A 222 -6.57 -15.24 7.41
C ARG A 222 -7.67 -15.62 8.41
N PRO A 223 -8.93 -15.17 8.21
CA PRO A 223 -10.05 -15.61 9.02
C PRO A 223 -10.38 -17.09 8.76
N ASP A 224 -10.85 -17.79 9.78
CA ASP A 224 -11.05 -19.25 9.75
C ASP A 224 -11.88 -19.74 8.55
N ALA A 225 -12.93 -19.01 8.17
CA ALA A 225 -13.76 -19.37 7.01
C ALA A 225 -12.98 -19.32 5.68
N ALA A 226 -12.10 -18.34 5.51
CA ALA A 226 -11.25 -18.23 4.33
C ALA A 226 -10.19 -19.33 4.28
N VAL A 227 -9.65 -19.73 5.43
CA VAL A 227 -8.70 -20.85 5.52
C VAL A 227 -9.38 -22.17 5.14
N ARG A 228 -10.59 -22.43 5.67
CA ARG A 228 -11.40 -23.59 5.27
C ARG A 228 -11.63 -23.60 3.76
N ASP A 229 -12.12 -22.49 3.21
CA ASP A 229 -12.49 -22.44 1.79
C ASP A 229 -11.29 -22.55 0.85
N ALA A 230 -10.11 -22.06 1.26
CA ALA A 230 -8.87 -22.23 0.49
C ALA A 230 -8.34 -23.67 0.54
N MET A 231 -8.57 -24.40 1.64
CA MET A 231 -8.02 -25.74 1.84
C MET A 231 -8.97 -26.87 1.42
N LYS A 232 -10.29 -26.65 1.38
CA LYS A 232 -11.32 -27.70 1.17
C LYS A 232 -11.17 -28.51 -0.12
N GLU A 233 -10.57 -27.94 -1.16
CA GLU A 233 -10.39 -28.60 -2.45
C GLU A 233 -9.17 -29.53 -2.47
N LYS A 234 -8.16 -29.27 -1.62
CA LYS A 234 -6.84 -29.90 -1.70
C LYS A 234 -6.47 -30.73 -0.47
N TYR A 235 -7.13 -30.53 0.66
CA TYR A 235 -6.78 -31.17 1.92
C TYR A 235 -7.99 -31.86 2.56
N PRO A 236 -7.78 -33.00 3.23
CA PRO A 236 -8.85 -33.65 3.97
C PRO A 236 -9.29 -32.79 5.15
N LEU A 237 -10.56 -32.94 5.55
CA LEU A 237 -11.16 -32.17 6.65
C LEU A 237 -10.37 -32.28 7.96
N SER A 238 -9.73 -33.42 8.21
CA SER A 238 -8.87 -33.70 9.36
C SER A 238 -7.63 -32.79 9.40
N VAL A 239 -6.99 -32.56 8.26
CA VAL A 239 -5.85 -31.63 8.13
C VAL A 239 -6.32 -30.18 8.29
N ILE A 240 -7.46 -29.82 7.69
CA ILE A 240 -8.05 -28.48 7.81
C ILE A 240 -8.40 -28.18 9.28
N ALA A 241 -9.00 -29.15 9.97
CA ALA A 241 -9.34 -29.06 11.39
C ALA A 241 -8.10 -28.82 12.27
N TYR A 242 -6.99 -29.51 11.97
CA TYR A 242 -5.72 -29.32 12.68
C TYR A 242 -5.20 -27.89 12.49
N VAL A 243 -5.13 -27.40 11.26
CA VAL A 243 -4.63 -26.05 10.94
C VAL A 243 -5.47 -24.96 11.61
N LEU A 244 -6.79 -25.04 11.49
CA LEU A 244 -7.71 -24.05 12.08
C LEU A 244 -7.62 -23.99 13.60
N LEU A 245 -7.41 -25.14 14.25
CA LEU A 245 -7.34 -25.22 15.70
C LEU A 245 -5.98 -24.76 16.24
N TYR A 246 -4.88 -25.20 15.63
CA TYR A 246 -3.53 -25.01 16.18
C TYR A 246 -2.75 -23.86 15.57
N TRP A 247 -3.05 -23.44 14.34
CA TRP A 247 -2.25 -22.42 13.63
C TRP A 247 -3.01 -21.11 13.43
N CYS A 248 -4.33 -21.14 13.24
CA CYS A 248 -5.16 -19.94 13.05
C CYS A 248 -5.72 -19.35 14.37
N GLY A 249 -5.55 -20.04 15.50
CA GLY A 249 -6.06 -19.57 16.80
C GLY A 249 -5.30 -18.35 17.34
N PRO A 250 -5.94 -17.47 18.13
CA PRO A 250 -5.29 -16.26 18.66
C PRO A 250 -4.13 -16.60 19.62
N GLN A 251 -2.95 -15.98 19.41
CA GLN A 251 -1.80 -16.13 20.33
C GLN A 251 -1.93 -15.29 21.63
N LYS A 252 -2.76 -14.25 21.66
CA LYS A 252 -3.10 -13.48 22.87
C LYS A 252 -4.56 -12.98 22.78
N SER A 253 -5.20 -12.92 23.94
CA SER A 253 -6.63 -13.15 24.15
C SER A 253 -7.45 -11.87 24.31
N GLU A 254 -8.25 -11.48 23.31
CA GLU A 254 -9.29 -10.44 23.48
C GLU A 254 -10.51 -10.75 22.61
N THR A 255 -11.33 -11.71 23.04
CA THR A 255 -12.82 -11.72 23.00
C THR A 255 -13.37 -13.14 23.20
N SER A 256 -14.30 -13.27 24.16
CA SER A 256 -15.31 -14.30 24.49
C SER A 256 -15.16 -15.81 24.18
N HIS A 257 -14.21 -16.31 23.39
CA HIS A 257 -13.95 -17.75 23.19
C HIS A 257 -12.99 -18.31 24.25
N LYS A 258 -13.31 -18.11 25.53
CA LYS A 258 -12.38 -18.29 26.66
C LYS A 258 -12.15 -19.73 27.14
N THR A 259 -12.43 -20.76 26.36
CA THR A 259 -11.98 -22.13 26.69
C THR A 259 -11.50 -22.87 25.44
N PRO A 260 -10.50 -23.78 25.55
CA PRO A 260 -10.15 -24.71 24.47
C PRO A 260 -11.38 -25.43 23.90
N GLN A 261 -12.40 -25.58 24.74
CA GLN A 261 -13.70 -26.15 24.41
C GLN A 261 -14.53 -25.26 23.48
N GLY A 262 -14.55 -23.94 23.69
CA GLY A 262 -15.25 -22.98 22.82
C GLY A 262 -14.64 -22.86 21.42
N ARG A 263 -13.31 -22.90 21.30
CA ARG A 263 -12.61 -22.91 20.00
C ARG A 263 -12.91 -24.18 19.21
N LYS A 264 -12.88 -25.36 19.87
CA LYS A 264 -13.28 -26.63 19.24
C LYS A 264 -14.73 -26.59 18.76
N THR A 265 -15.65 -26.01 19.52
CA THR A 265 -17.04 -25.83 19.06
C THR A 265 -17.12 -24.91 17.85
N HIS A 266 -16.40 -23.78 17.85
CA HIS A 266 -16.40 -22.85 16.72
C HIS A 266 -15.88 -23.48 15.42
N VAL A 267 -14.70 -24.11 15.46
CA VAL A 267 -14.11 -24.79 14.30
C VAL A 267 -15.00 -25.98 13.87
N GLY A 268 -15.55 -26.72 14.84
CA GLY A 268 -16.50 -27.80 14.55
C GLY A 268 -17.75 -27.31 13.83
N ARG A 269 -18.29 -26.14 14.20
CA ARG A 269 -19.41 -25.50 13.48
C ARG A 269 -19.02 -25.11 12.06
N LEU A 270 -17.82 -24.59 11.88
CA LEU A 270 -17.32 -24.16 10.57
C LEU A 270 -17.12 -25.31 9.58
N LEU A 271 -16.75 -26.50 10.08
CA LEU A 271 -16.48 -27.70 9.28
C LEU A 271 -17.68 -28.65 9.17
N ALA A 272 -18.71 -28.48 9.98
CA ALA A 272 -19.89 -29.33 9.91
C ALA A 272 -20.69 -29.05 8.62
N GLY A 273 -20.95 -30.11 7.84
CA GLY A 273 -21.84 -30.02 6.67
C GLY A 273 -23.33 -29.91 7.02
N LYS A 274 -23.68 -29.92 8.30
CA LYS A 274 -25.05 -29.79 8.81
C LYS A 274 -25.05 -29.08 10.17
N GLU A 275 -26.17 -28.44 10.50
CA GLU A 275 -26.36 -27.87 11.83
C GLU A 275 -26.71 -28.97 12.84
N TYR A 276 -25.92 -29.05 13.92
CA TYR A 276 -26.24 -29.84 15.09
C TYR A 276 -27.02 -29.01 16.12
N ARG A 277 -27.91 -29.67 16.86
CA ARG A 277 -28.74 -29.06 17.90
C ARG A 277 -27.96 -28.69 19.18
N ASP A 278 -26.78 -29.28 19.38
CA ASP A 278 -26.01 -29.14 20.61
C ASP A 278 -24.50 -28.93 20.36
N ASP A 279 -23.85 -28.22 21.28
CA ASP A 279 -22.42 -27.91 21.23
C ASP A 279 -21.51 -29.11 21.47
N LYS A 280 -22.02 -30.23 22.00
CA LYS A 280 -21.24 -31.44 22.23
C LYS A 280 -21.00 -32.17 20.90
N SER A 281 -21.97 -32.16 20.00
CA SER A 281 -21.86 -32.75 18.67
C SER A 281 -20.75 -32.13 17.82
N TYR A 282 -20.62 -30.80 17.81
CA TYR A 282 -19.52 -30.11 17.11
C TYR A 282 -18.14 -30.44 17.71
N ARG A 283 -18.06 -30.60 19.03
CA ARG A 283 -16.81 -31.00 19.70
C ARG A 283 -16.45 -32.45 19.39
N ASN A 284 -17.43 -33.35 19.35
CA ASN A 284 -17.21 -34.74 18.97
C ASN A 284 -16.70 -34.86 17.54
N LEU A 285 -17.24 -34.06 16.61
CA LEU A 285 -16.72 -33.96 15.24
C LEU A 285 -15.24 -33.56 15.24
N MET A 286 -14.87 -32.52 15.98
CA MET A 286 -13.47 -32.11 16.10
C MET A 286 -12.59 -33.20 16.73
N TYR A 287 -13.06 -33.91 17.75
CA TYR A 287 -12.28 -35.02 18.34
C TYR A 287 -12.02 -36.13 17.33
N MET A 288 -13.00 -36.48 16.48
CA MET A 288 -12.78 -37.47 15.42
C MET A 288 -11.78 -36.97 14.38
N LEU A 289 -11.93 -35.73 13.91
CA LEU A 289 -11.05 -35.14 12.89
C LEU A 289 -9.60 -34.99 13.37
N LEU A 290 -9.40 -34.63 14.65
CA LEU A 290 -8.06 -34.53 15.23
C LEU A 290 -7.43 -35.91 15.46
N LYS A 291 -8.22 -36.90 15.89
CA LYS A 291 -7.74 -38.28 16.01
C LYS A 291 -7.31 -38.86 14.65
N GLU A 292 -8.01 -38.50 13.58
CA GLU A 292 -7.60 -38.84 12.23
C GLU A 292 -6.33 -38.07 11.82
N ALA A 293 -6.20 -36.80 12.20
CA ALA A 293 -5.03 -35.99 11.93
C ALA A 293 -3.74 -36.53 12.61
N ASP A 294 -3.85 -37.24 13.74
CA ASP A 294 -2.71 -37.90 14.41
C ASP A 294 -2.03 -38.98 13.55
N ALA A 295 -2.74 -39.52 12.55
CA ALA A 295 -2.20 -40.45 11.56
C ALA A 295 -1.39 -39.75 10.45
N TYR A 296 -1.37 -38.41 10.44
CA TYR A 296 -0.68 -37.60 9.45
C TYR A 296 0.50 -36.84 10.07
N SER A 297 1.48 -36.51 9.23
CA SER A 297 2.53 -35.55 9.57
C SER A 297 2.19 -34.22 8.90
N ILE A 298 1.79 -33.22 9.69
CA ILE A 298 1.33 -31.93 9.17
C ILE A 298 2.39 -30.87 9.47
N VAL A 299 3.04 -30.36 8.41
CA VAL A 299 4.19 -29.45 8.53
C VAL A 299 3.92 -28.13 7.82
N LYS A 300 4.45 -27.04 8.41
CA LYS A 300 4.40 -25.69 7.84
C LYS A 300 5.44 -25.57 6.73
N GLU A 301 5.04 -24.97 5.61
CA GLU A 301 5.93 -24.60 4.50
C GLU A 301 5.89 -23.08 4.28
#